data_AF-A0A7S1RVL4-F1
#
_entry.id   AF-A0A7S1RVL4-F1
#
_cell.length_a   1.000
_cell.length_b   1.000
_cell.length_c   1.000
_cell.angle_alpha   90.00
_cell.angle_beta   90.00
_cell.angle_gamma   90.00
#
_symmetry.space_group_name_H-M   'P 1'
#
loop_
_entity.id
_entity.type
_entity.pdbx_description
1 polymer ?
#
loop_
_entity_poly.entity_id
_entity_poly.type
_entity_poly.pdbx_seq_one_letter_code
_entity_poly.pdbx_strand_id
1 'polypeptide(L)'
;RVYDWKEFVDRAPEHAADLLNKSQAFKQTVQSWKPQKSFNVTYCSIDALAKKFQYSSDDLREPPEIKRSVPGDGTIDAASVEALADAWTKQGARVKLYKVHGSITHKEMIACPYTANLIQTILTGTA
;
A
#
# COMPACT_ATOMS: atom_id res chain seq x y z
N ARG A 1 -29.52 50.72 -10.82
CA ARG A 1 -28.06 50.91 -10.71
C ARG A 1 -27.50 50.88 -12.13
N VAL A 2 -27.07 52.03 -12.65
CA VAL A 2 -26.36 52.09 -13.94
C VAL A 2 -24.97 51.54 -13.66
N TYR A 3 -24.58 50.46 -14.33
CA TYR A 3 -23.21 49.97 -14.24
C TYR A 3 -22.29 50.98 -14.93
N ASP A 4 -21.30 51.49 -14.20
CA ASP A 4 -20.25 52.31 -14.78
C ASP A 4 -19.32 51.40 -15.59
N TRP A 5 -19.55 51.38 -16.90
CA TRP A 5 -18.77 50.59 -17.84
C TRP A 5 -17.30 51.01 -17.86
N LYS A 6 -16.99 52.25 -17.50
CA LYS A 6 -15.62 52.75 -17.48
C LYS A 6 -14.86 52.15 -16.29
N GLU A 7 -15.48 52.15 -15.10
CA GLU A 7 -14.92 51.51 -13.91
C GLU A 7 -14.67 50.00 -14.11
N PHE A 8 -15.58 49.31 -14.82
CA PHE A 8 -15.41 47.89 -15.15
C PHE A 8 -14.24 47.64 -16.11
N VAL A 9 -14.13 48.45 -17.18
CA VAL A 9 -13.03 48.34 -18.15
C VAL A 9 -11.69 48.67 -17.51
N ASP A 10 -11.63 49.69 -16.65
CA ASP A 10 -10.40 50.10 -15.98
C ASP A 10 -9.89 49.04 -14.97
N ARG A 11 -10.80 48.26 -14.37
CA ARG A 11 -10.46 47.17 -13.41
C ARG A 11 -10.32 45.78 -14.04
N ALA A 12 -10.77 45.58 -15.28
CA ALA A 12 -10.68 44.30 -15.97
C ALA A 12 -9.26 43.69 -16.02
N PRO A 13 -8.16 44.47 -16.19
CA PRO A 13 -6.81 43.93 -16.19
C PRO A 13 -6.38 43.36 -14.82
N GLU A 14 -6.74 44.05 -13.72
CA GLU A 14 -6.42 43.60 -12.35
C GLU A 14 -7.17 42.32 -12.01
N HIS A 15 -8.45 42.26 -12.39
CA HIS A 15 -9.28 41.07 -12.19
C HIS A 15 -8.76 39.87 -13.01
N ALA A 16 -8.29 40.11 -14.24
CA ALA A 16 -7.67 39.07 -15.07
C ALA A 16 -6.34 38.57 -14.48
N ALA A 17 -5.52 39.47 -13.95
CA ALA A 17 -4.26 39.12 -13.29
C ALA A 17 -4.48 38.30 -12.00
N ASP A 18 -5.48 38.66 -11.19
CA ASP A 18 -5.86 37.92 -9.99
C ASP A 18 -6.36 36.50 -10.33
N LEU A 19 -7.20 36.35 -11.35
CA LEU A 19 -7.66 35.04 -11.83
C LEU A 19 -6.51 34.19 -12.38
N LEU A 20 -5.55 34.79 -13.09
CA LEU A 20 -4.37 34.11 -13.59
C LEU A 20 -3.47 33.63 -12.44
N ASN A 21 -3.24 34.47 -11.43
CA ASN A 21 -2.46 34.12 -10.25
C ASN A 21 -3.11 32.98 -9.45
N LYS A 22 -4.44 33.04 -9.23
CA LYS A 22 -5.21 31.96 -8.60
C LYS A 22 -5.13 30.66 -9.40
N SER A 23 -5.19 30.73 -10.73
CA SER A 23 -5.02 29.57 -11.61
C SER A 23 -3.62 28.97 -11.51
N GLN A 24 -2.57 29.78 -11.47
CA GLN A 24 -1.20 29.31 -11.32
C GLN A 24 -0.94 28.70 -9.94
N ALA A 25 -1.44 29.34 -8.87
CA ALA A 25 -1.35 28.80 -7.51
C ALA A 25 -2.06 27.46 -7.38
N PHE A 26 -3.25 27.31 -7.99
CA PHE A 26 -3.97 26.05 -8.06
C PHE A 26 -3.20 24.98 -8.83
N LYS A 27 -2.61 25.32 -9.99
CA LYS A 27 -1.77 24.40 -10.77
C LYS A 27 -0.54 23.94 -9.97
N GLN A 28 0.13 24.84 -9.26
CA GLN A 28 1.26 24.50 -8.40
C GLN A 28 0.82 23.59 -7.24
N THR A 29 -0.33 23.86 -6.64
CA THR A 29 -0.91 23.03 -5.57
C THR A 29 -1.22 21.63 -6.08
N VAL A 30 -1.90 21.50 -7.23
CA VAL A 30 -2.22 20.21 -7.84
C VAL A 30 -0.96 19.45 -8.28
N GLN A 31 0.05 20.15 -8.83
CA GLN A 31 1.33 19.54 -9.19
C GLN A 31 2.14 19.09 -7.96
N SER A 32 2.00 19.79 -6.84
CA SER A 32 2.59 19.42 -5.56
C SER A 32 1.84 18.29 -4.84
N TRP A 33 0.56 18.09 -5.21
CA TRP A 33 -0.28 17.05 -4.64
C TRP A 33 0.08 15.70 -5.25
N LYS A 34 1.02 15.00 -4.61
CA LYS A 34 1.20 13.56 -4.83
C LYS A 34 0.22 12.85 -3.92
N PRO A 35 -0.84 12.19 -4.44
CA PRO A 35 -1.69 11.37 -3.61
C PRO A 35 -0.79 10.33 -2.94
N GLN A 36 -0.66 10.43 -1.62
CA GLN A 36 0.20 9.55 -0.87
C GLN A 36 -0.48 8.18 -0.85
N LYS A 37 0.04 7.24 -1.64
CA LYS A 37 -0.53 5.89 -1.70
C LYS A 37 -0.39 5.24 -0.33
N SER A 38 -1.51 4.82 0.25
CA SER A 38 -1.55 4.12 1.53
C SER A 38 -1.88 2.65 1.31
N PHE A 39 -1.10 1.77 1.91
CA PHE A 39 -1.25 0.31 1.81
C PHE A 39 -1.34 -0.29 3.20
N ASN A 40 -2.28 -1.21 3.38
CA ASN A 40 -2.39 -2.06 4.55
C ASN A 40 -2.07 -3.48 4.08
N VAL A 41 -1.03 -4.09 4.64
CA VAL A 41 -0.53 -5.39 4.19
C VAL A 41 -0.62 -6.37 5.35
N THR A 42 -1.40 -7.42 5.15
CA THR A 42 -1.54 -8.52 6.11
C THR A 42 -0.62 -9.67 5.73
N TYR A 43 0.11 -10.25 6.69
CA TYR A 43 1.04 -11.37 6.45
C TYR A 43 1.19 -12.28 7.68
N CYS A 44 1.75 -13.49 7.48
CA CYS A 44 2.10 -14.41 8.56
C CYS A 44 3.61 -14.67 8.58
N SER A 45 4.15 -15.04 9.73
CA SER A 45 5.56 -15.44 9.87
C SER A 45 5.75 -16.69 10.76
N ILE A 46 4.69 -17.43 11.03
CA ILE A 46 4.73 -18.51 12.02
C ILE A 46 4.97 -19.86 11.34
N ASP A 47 4.43 -20.04 10.13
CA ASP A 47 4.53 -21.32 9.47
C ASP A 47 5.88 -21.46 8.77
N ALA A 48 6.44 -22.67 8.89
CA ALA A 48 7.71 -23.03 8.29
C ALA A 48 7.52 -23.24 6.78
N LEU A 49 7.87 -22.24 5.97
CA LEU A 49 7.91 -22.36 4.51
C LEU A 49 9.18 -23.07 4.08
N ALA A 50 9.04 -24.21 3.40
CA ALA A 50 10.17 -24.93 2.80
C ALA A 50 10.85 -24.05 1.73
N LYS A 51 12.15 -23.80 1.90
CA LYS A 51 12.93 -22.88 1.03
C LYS A 51 14.13 -23.55 0.36
N LYS A 52 14.50 -24.75 0.81
CA LYS A 52 15.56 -25.53 0.18
C LYS A 52 15.17 -27.00 0.23
N PHE A 53 15.27 -27.65 -0.93
CA PHE A 53 14.97 -29.06 -1.11
C PHE A 53 16.27 -29.79 -1.47
N GLN A 54 16.43 -31.02 -0.95
CA GLN A 54 17.44 -31.95 -1.43
C GLN A 54 16.73 -33.13 -2.09
N TYR A 55 17.12 -33.43 -3.32
CA TYR A 55 16.65 -34.58 -4.06
C TYR A 55 17.69 -35.70 -3.91
N SER A 56 17.23 -36.90 -3.54
CA SER A 56 18.05 -38.11 -3.42
C SER A 56 18.41 -38.71 -4.77
N SER A 57 17.56 -38.50 -5.78
CA SER A 57 17.68 -39.04 -7.12
C SER A 57 16.94 -38.18 -8.14
N ASP A 58 17.01 -38.56 -9.41
CA ASP A 58 16.23 -37.98 -10.51
C ASP A 58 14.80 -38.61 -10.64
N ASP A 59 14.42 -39.55 -9.76
CA ASP A 59 13.08 -40.13 -9.76
C ASP A 59 12.07 -39.17 -9.13
N LEU A 60 11.19 -38.60 -9.95
CA LEU A 60 10.15 -37.65 -9.51
C LEU A 60 9.11 -38.26 -8.56
N ARG A 61 9.11 -39.57 -8.35
CA ARG A 61 8.25 -40.26 -7.37
C ARG A 61 8.83 -40.23 -5.95
N GLU A 62 10.13 -39.93 -5.81
CA GLU A 62 10.76 -39.78 -4.51
C GLU A 62 10.51 -38.37 -3.95
N PRO A 63 9.94 -38.23 -2.75
CA PRO A 63 9.72 -36.92 -2.16
C PRO A 63 11.08 -36.30 -1.79
N PRO A 64 11.32 -35.01 -2.10
CA PRO A 64 12.52 -34.32 -1.65
C PRO A 64 12.51 -34.11 -0.14
N GLU A 65 13.70 -34.05 0.44
CA GLU A 65 13.87 -33.66 1.84
C GLU A 65 13.93 -32.13 1.97
N ILE A 66 13.19 -31.57 2.92
CA ILE A 66 13.26 -30.13 3.23
C ILE A 66 14.51 -29.88 4.08
N LYS A 67 15.48 -29.15 3.52
CA LYS A 67 16.75 -28.81 4.20
C LYS A 67 16.72 -27.49 4.94
N ARG A 68 15.81 -26.59 4.58
CA ARG A 68 15.67 -25.31 5.24
C ARG A 68 14.24 -24.85 5.14
N SER A 69 13.71 -24.42 6.27
CA SER A 69 12.45 -23.68 6.34
C SER A 69 12.70 -22.26 6.83
N VAL A 70 11.83 -21.35 6.42
CA VAL A 70 11.84 -19.94 6.86
C VAL A 70 10.46 -19.53 7.35
N PRO A 71 10.36 -18.48 8.18
CA PRO A 71 9.09 -17.86 8.54
C PRO A 71 8.23 -17.49 7.32
N GLY A 72 6.95 -17.86 7.34
CA GLY A 72 6.01 -17.50 6.28
C GLY A 72 4.58 -17.94 6.59
N ASP A 73 3.77 -18.04 5.55
CA ASP A 73 2.37 -18.53 5.59
C ASP A 73 2.20 -19.91 4.90
N GLY A 74 3.31 -20.62 4.72
CA GLY A 74 3.35 -21.87 3.96
C GLY A 74 3.40 -21.69 2.44
N THR A 75 3.32 -20.46 1.92
CA THR A 75 3.51 -20.14 0.49
C THR A 75 4.48 -18.98 0.26
N ILE A 76 4.33 -17.90 1.03
CA ILE A 76 5.08 -16.65 0.93
C ILE A 76 5.99 -16.52 2.14
N ASP A 77 7.25 -16.16 1.89
CA ASP A 77 8.24 -15.83 2.92
C ASP A 77 7.91 -14.49 3.57
N ALA A 78 7.85 -14.44 4.89
CA ALA A 78 7.60 -13.22 5.65
C ALA A 78 8.60 -12.10 5.30
N ALA A 79 9.89 -12.45 5.15
CA ALA A 79 10.93 -11.47 4.83
C ALA A 79 10.72 -10.82 3.46
N SER A 80 10.07 -11.52 2.53
CA SER A 80 9.74 -10.95 1.21
C SER A 80 8.64 -9.88 1.29
N VAL A 81 7.68 -10.06 2.21
CA VAL A 81 6.62 -9.07 2.44
C VAL A 81 7.17 -7.83 3.13
N GLU A 82 8.04 -8.01 4.13
CA GLU A 82 8.71 -6.92 4.84
C GLU A 82 9.60 -6.10 3.88
N ALA A 83 10.39 -6.78 3.02
CA ALA A 83 11.21 -6.11 2.01
C ALA A 83 10.39 -5.31 0.99
N LEU A 84 9.21 -5.80 0.59
CA LEU A 84 8.30 -5.09 -0.30
C LEU A 84 7.75 -3.81 0.37
N ALA A 85 7.34 -3.92 1.63
CA ALA A 85 6.85 -2.79 2.41
C ALA A 85 7.92 -1.70 2.54
N ASP A 86 9.16 -2.08 2.88
CA ASP A 86 10.30 -1.18 2.95
C ASP A 86 10.56 -0.48 1.61
N ALA A 87 10.51 -1.22 0.49
CA ALA A 87 10.71 -0.66 -0.83
C ALA A 87 9.62 0.36 -1.20
N TRP A 88 8.37 0.12 -0.85
CA TRP A 88 7.27 1.07 -1.05
C TRP A 88 7.36 2.29 -0.16
N THR A 89 7.73 2.12 1.11
CA THR A 89 7.96 3.23 2.03
C THR A 89 9.09 4.14 1.55
N LYS A 90 10.20 3.57 1.04
CA LYS A 90 11.30 4.33 0.42
C LYS A 90 10.86 5.14 -0.80
N GLN A 91 9.80 4.73 -1.49
CA GLN A 91 9.20 5.47 -2.62
C GLN A 91 8.14 6.49 -2.19
N GLY A 92 7.93 6.70 -0.88
CA GLY A 92 7.01 7.69 -0.32
C GLY A 92 5.61 7.17 -0.02
N ALA A 93 5.36 5.86 -0.13
CA ALA A 93 4.09 5.27 0.28
C ALA A 93 3.97 5.20 1.81
N ARG A 94 2.74 5.26 2.33
CA ARG A 94 2.45 4.88 3.72
C ARG A 94 2.09 3.40 3.73
N VAL A 95 2.89 2.58 4.39
CA VAL A 95 2.64 1.13 4.49
C VAL A 95 2.46 0.77 5.95
N LYS A 96 1.34 0.13 6.30
CA LYS A 96 1.12 -0.50 7.59
C LYS A 96 1.17 -2.02 7.41
N LEU A 97 2.03 -2.68 8.18
CA LEU A 97 2.12 -4.14 8.23
C LEU A 97 1.29 -4.68 9.39
N TYR A 98 0.43 -5.65 9.10
CA TYR A 98 -0.41 -6.34 10.07
C TYR A 98 -0.05 -7.82 10.10
N LYS A 99 0.62 -8.23 11.17
CA LYS A 99 1.05 -9.61 11.33
C LYS A 99 -0.07 -10.45 11.92
N VAL A 100 -0.51 -11.48 11.18
CA VAL A 100 -1.44 -12.48 11.67
C VAL A 100 -0.70 -13.40 12.63
N HIS A 101 -1.28 -13.62 13.81
CA HIS A 101 -0.78 -14.57 14.80
C HIS A 101 -1.49 -15.93 14.66
N GLY A 102 -0.80 -17.01 15.03
CA GLY A 102 -1.25 -18.39 14.87
C GLY A 102 -0.71 -19.09 13.61
N SER A 103 -1.02 -20.38 13.49
CA SER A 103 -0.69 -21.21 12.31
C SER A 103 -1.79 -21.10 11.26
N ILE A 104 -1.94 -19.91 10.69
CA ILE A 104 -2.88 -19.62 9.60
C ILE A 104 -2.12 -19.73 8.28
N THR A 105 -2.52 -20.69 7.44
CA THR A 105 -1.92 -20.85 6.11
C THR A 105 -2.33 -19.72 5.17
N HIS A 106 -1.58 -19.54 4.08
CA HIS A 106 -1.83 -18.52 3.05
C HIS A 106 -3.31 -18.42 2.64
N LYS A 107 -3.93 -19.58 2.33
CA LYS A 107 -5.33 -19.64 1.87
C LYS A 107 -6.35 -19.30 2.96
N GLU A 108 -6.02 -19.53 4.23
CA GLU A 108 -6.91 -19.29 5.37
C GLU A 108 -6.85 -17.83 5.81
N MET A 109 -5.77 -17.12 5.48
CA MET A 109 -5.52 -15.75 5.91
C MET A 109 -6.61 -14.77 5.47
N ILE A 110 -7.23 -14.98 4.30
CA ILE A 110 -8.29 -14.10 3.81
C ILE A 110 -9.59 -14.21 4.62
N ALA A 111 -9.88 -15.39 5.16
CA ALA A 111 -11.13 -15.70 5.85
C ALA A 111 -10.98 -15.78 7.37
N CYS A 112 -9.76 -15.61 7.90
CA CYS A 112 -9.55 -15.75 9.33
C CYS A 112 -10.19 -14.57 10.11
N PRO A 113 -10.65 -14.79 11.35
CA PRO A 113 -11.28 -13.75 12.16
C PRO A 113 -10.43 -12.49 12.34
N TYR A 114 -9.10 -12.66 12.44
CA TYR A 114 -8.17 -11.54 12.53
C TYR A 114 -8.27 -10.61 11.31
N THR A 115 -8.18 -11.16 10.10
CA THR A 115 -8.24 -10.37 8.86
C THR A 115 -9.61 -9.73 8.67
N ALA A 116 -10.69 -10.45 8.98
CA ALA A 116 -12.05 -9.90 8.91
C ALA A 116 -12.22 -8.69 9.85
N ASN A 117 -11.78 -8.81 11.10
CA ASN A 117 -11.84 -7.72 12.09
C ASN A 117 -10.93 -6.54 11.70
N LEU A 118 -9.75 -6.83 11.15
CA LEU A 118 -8.82 -5.80 10.68
C LEU A 118 -9.43 -4.99 9.53
N ILE A 119 -10.03 -5.66 8.54
CA ILE A 119 -10.70 -4.98 7.42
C ILE A 119 -11.81 -4.07 7.95
N GLN A 120 -12.65 -4.56 8.87
CA GLN A 120 -13.69 -3.75 9.49
C GLN A 120 -13.09 -2.50 10.16
N THR A 121 -12.04 -2.69 10.96
CA THR A 121 -11.34 -1.62 11.69
C THR A 121 -10.76 -0.56 10.75
N ILE A 122 -10.18 -0.98 9.62
CA ILE A 122 -9.65 -0.07 8.59
C ILE A 122 -10.80 0.73 7.95
N LEU A 123 -11.90 0.07 7.61
CA LEU A 123 -13.05 0.71 6.97
C LEU A 123 -13.78 1.67 7.91
N THR A 124 -13.78 1.42 9.21
CA THR A 124 -14.38 2.31 10.22
C THR A 124 -13.42 3.39 10.74
N GLY A 125 -12.16 3.38 10.31
CA GLY A 125 -11.16 4.38 10.70
C GLY A 125 -10.63 4.21 12.14
N THR A 126 -10.74 3.01 12.70
CA THR A 126 -10.34 2.70 14.09
C THR A 126 -9.00 1.94 14.17
N ALA A 127 -8.19 1.96 13.10
CA ALA A 127 -6.99 1.14 12.86
C ALA A 127 -5.65 1.89 12.87
#